data_AF-A0A137R179-F1
#
_entry.id   AF-A0A137R179-F1
#
_cell.length_a   1.000
_cell.length_b   1.000
_cell.length_c   1.000
_cell.angle_alpha   90.00
_cell.angle_beta   90.00
_cell.angle_gamma   90.00
#
_symmetry.space_group_name_H-M   'P 1'
#
loop_
_entity.id
_entity.type
_entity.pdbx_description
1 polymer ?
#
loop_
_entity_poly.entity_id
_entity_poly.type
_entity_poly.pdbx_seq_one_letter_code
_entity_poly.pdbx_strand_id
1 'polypeptide(L)'
;QRQSQGKSAPNSPSRQIESTYHRKVRTCLQELRAVTETWEDLVLLDGLKSLKKLVDTRTDLDNELAQTPNRLPREHIVAPKLAIMDECLANLDAVISKLQKQFRRLNSLVETLETVLVEAHKAKGWQWVHEEPLWVTWSLEKFVVSTADIVVPYHRALNFHIKIVDTLRSHSTPFEESKNALRQWVAQPWLQEDGWEAIWEDICEAEVESMTL
;
A
#
# COMPACT_ATOMS: atom_id res chain seq x y z
N GLN A 1 44.98 1.17 -56.25
CA GLN A 1 44.03 1.85 -55.35
C GLN A 1 42.90 0.87 -55.03
N ARG A 2 42.85 0.32 -53.82
CA ARG A 2 41.76 -0.55 -53.35
C ARG A 2 40.91 0.27 -52.39
N GLN A 3 39.69 0.63 -52.79
CA GLN A 3 38.71 1.29 -51.92
C GLN A 3 38.11 0.26 -50.97
N SER A 4 38.23 0.53 -49.68
CA SER A 4 37.59 -0.18 -48.58
C SER A 4 36.10 0.15 -48.55
N GLN A 5 35.25 -0.83 -48.85
CA GLN A 5 33.83 -0.79 -48.48
C GLN A 5 33.72 -0.90 -46.96
N GLY A 6 33.36 0.21 -46.31
CA GLY A 6 32.97 0.22 -44.91
C GLY A 6 31.69 -0.59 -44.73
N LYS A 7 31.80 -1.76 -44.08
CA LYS A 7 30.66 -2.49 -43.54
C LYS A 7 30.14 -1.70 -42.35
N SER A 8 28.99 -1.06 -42.51
CA SER A 8 28.20 -0.50 -41.41
C SER A 8 27.88 -1.62 -40.41
N ALA A 9 28.37 -1.47 -39.18
CA ALA A 9 27.99 -2.33 -38.07
C ALA A 9 26.47 -2.24 -37.83
N PRO A 10 25.81 -3.33 -37.41
CA PRO A 10 24.41 -3.28 -37.00
C PRO A 10 24.29 -2.35 -35.78
N ASN A 11 23.29 -1.46 -35.81
CA ASN A 11 22.95 -0.62 -34.67
C ASN A 11 22.74 -1.52 -33.44
N SER A 12 23.63 -1.41 -32.46
CA SER A 12 23.36 -1.83 -31.08
C SER A 12 22.03 -1.21 -30.63
N PRO A 13 21.23 -1.88 -29.77
CA PRO A 13 19.98 -1.33 -29.28
C PRO A 13 20.28 0.01 -28.62
N SER A 14 19.96 1.08 -29.32
CA SER A 14 20.21 2.44 -28.92
C SER A 14 19.41 2.66 -27.63
N ARG A 15 20.10 3.03 -26.54
CA ARG A 15 19.49 3.66 -25.36
C ARG A 15 18.42 4.63 -25.86
N GLN A 16 17.15 4.26 -25.72
CA GLN A 16 16.07 5.18 -26.06
C GLN A 16 16.24 6.38 -25.11
N ILE A 17 16.39 7.58 -25.68
CA ILE A 17 16.55 8.79 -24.89
C ILE A 17 15.22 9.03 -24.19
N GLU A 18 15.18 8.79 -22.89
CA GLU A 18 13.98 9.01 -22.10
C GLU A 18 13.47 10.44 -22.24
N SER A 19 12.19 10.55 -22.59
CA SER A 19 11.52 11.84 -22.58
C SER A 19 11.21 12.28 -21.16
N THR A 20 10.77 13.53 -20.99
CA THR A 20 10.24 14.01 -19.72
C THR A 20 9.05 13.18 -19.22
N TYR A 21 8.24 12.61 -20.12
CA TYR A 21 7.09 11.78 -19.74
C TYR A 21 7.51 10.44 -19.14
N HIS A 22 8.56 9.80 -19.68
CA HIS A 22 9.12 8.56 -19.13
C HIS A 22 9.56 8.78 -17.67
N ARG A 23 10.37 9.83 -17.46
CA ARG A 23 10.87 10.16 -16.13
C ARG A 23 9.73 10.44 -15.14
N LYS A 24 8.73 11.23 -15.53
CA LYS A 24 7.55 11.51 -14.69
C LYS A 24 6.79 10.23 -14.32
N VAL A 25 6.52 9.35 -15.28
CA VAL A 25 5.81 8.07 -15.02
C VAL A 25 6.63 7.19 -14.09
N ARG A 26 7.93 7.02 -14.35
CA ARG A 26 8.81 6.24 -13.47
C ARG A 26 8.78 6.77 -12.04
N THR A 27 8.92 8.08 -11.86
CA THR A 27 8.85 8.68 -10.52
C THR A 27 7.51 8.38 -9.85
N CYS A 28 6.39 8.48 -10.56
CA CYS A 28 5.09 8.14 -9.99
C CYS A 28 5.00 6.66 -9.59
N LEU A 29 5.47 5.73 -10.44
CA LEU A 29 5.45 4.29 -10.14
C LEU A 29 6.35 3.94 -8.94
N GLN A 30 7.54 4.53 -8.84
CA GLN A 30 8.42 4.35 -7.69
C GLN A 30 7.81 4.92 -6.40
N GLU A 31 7.13 6.06 -6.49
CA GLU A 31 6.42 6.63 -5.35
C GLU A 31 5.20 5.80 -4.95
N LEU A 32 4.48 5.20 -5.91
CA LEU A 32 3.39 4.27 -5.61
C LEU A 32 3.92 3.06 -4.84
N ARG A 33 5.01 2.43 -5.30
CA ARG A 33 5.71 1.36 -4.56
C ARG A 33 6.04 1.76 -3.13
N ALA A 34 6.67 2.92 -2.95
CA ALA A 34 7.06 3.38 -1.62
C ALA A 34 5.85 3.64 -0.69
N VAL A 35 4.73 4.12 -1.25
CA VAL A 35 3.47 4.29 -0.51
C VAL A 35 2.91 2.95 -0.06
N THR A 36 2.97 1.93 -0.92
CA THR A 36 2.44 0.59 -0.62
C THR A 36 3.33 -0.19 0.36
N GLU A 37 4.65 -0.03 0.29
CA GLU A 37 5.57 -0.56 1.31
C GLU A 37 5.32 0.09 2.67
N THR A 38 5.18 1.43 2.70
CA THR A 38 4.85 2.15 3.95
C THR A 38 3.49 1.72 4.50
N TRP A 39 2.53 1.41 3.62
CA TRP A 39 1.22 0.89 4.04
C TRP A 39 1.38 -0.42 4.80
N GLU A 40 2.15 -1.35 4.25
CA GLU A 40 2.37 -2.65 4.85
C GLU A 40 3.09 -2.55 6.20
N ASP A 41 4.14 -1.72 6.29
CA ASP A 41 4.84 -1.46 7.56
C ASP A 41 3.88 -0.95 8.64
N LEU A 42 2.99 -0.03 8.30
CA LEU A 42 1.99 0.49 9.24
C LEU A 42 1.04 -0.60 9.74
N VAL A 43 0.61 -1.50 8.85
CA VAL A 43 -0.31 -2.59 9.21
C VAL A 43 0.40 -3.68 10.02
N LEU A 44 1.53 -4.20 9.52
CA LEU A 44 2.21 -5.37 10.06
C LEU A 44 3.10 -5.07 11.26
N LEU A 45 3.58 -3.83 11.42
CA LEU A 45 4.44 -3.44 12.53
C LEU A 45 3.64 -2.64 13.56
N ASP A 46 3.28 -1.39 13.26
CA ASP A 46 2.67 -0.46 14.22
C ASP A 46 1.27 -0.93 14.66
N GLY A 47 0.42 -1.25 13.68
CA GLY A 47 -0.96 -1.69 13.90
C GLY A 47 -1.01 -3.04 14.61
N LEU A 48 -0.27 -4.03 14.10
CA LEU A 48 -0.23 -5.36 14.69
C LEU A 48 0.30 -5.36 16.13
N LYS A 49 1.34 -4.57 16.42
CA LYS A 49 1.89 -4.42 17.77
C LYS A 49 0.83 -3.88 18.74
N SER A 50 0.15 -2.80 18.35
CA SER A 50 -0.88 -2.16 19.18
C SER A 50 -2.07 -3.09 19.39
N LEU A 51 -2.47 -3.81 18.34
CA LEU A 51 -3.57 -4.76 18.38
C LEU A 51 -3.27 -5.96 19.29
N LYS A 52 -2.08 -6.57 19.17
CA LYS A 52 -1.66 -7.67 20.07
C LYS A 52 -1.67 -7.22 21.53
N LYS A 53 -1.06 -6.07 21.83
CA LYS A 53 -1.03 -5.49 23.19
C LYS A 53 -2.45 -5.29 23.74
N LEU A 54 -3.39 -4.82 22.92
CA LEU A 54 -4.80 -4.66 23.31
C LEU A 54 -5.45 -6.01 23.67
N VAL A 55 -5.30 -7.03 22.82
CA VAL A 55 -5.87 -8.37 23.07
C VAL A 55 -5.25 -9.01 24.31
N ASP A 56 -3.94 -8.93 24.47
CA ASP A 56 -3.23 -9.49 25.63
C ASP A 56 -3.70 -8.79 26.92
N THR A 57 -3.80 -7.46 26.91
CA THR A 57 -4.25 -6.68 28.08
C THR A 57 -5.68 -7.03 28.50
N ARG A 58 -6.59 -7.23 27.53
CA ARG A 58 -7.95 -7.72 27.81
C ARG A 58 -7.95 -9.09 28.44
N THR A 59 -7.16 -10.00 27.88
CA THR A 59 -7.05 -11.38 28.35
C THR A 59 -6.53 -11.43 29.77
N ASP A 60 -5.50 -10.62 30.07
CA ASP A 60 -4.95 -10.50 31.42
C ASP A 60 -6.00 -9.96 32.40
N LEU A 61 -6.74 -8.90 32.01
CA LEU A 61 -7.79 -8.33 32.86
C LEU A 61 -8.89 -9.36 33.16
N ASP A 62 -9.36 -10.09 32.14
CA ASP A 62 -10.37 -11.14 32.32
C ASP A 62 -9.88 -12.26 33.25
N ASN A 63 -8.62 -12.67 33.11
CA ASN A 63 -7.99 -13.67 33.98
C ASN A 63 -7.86 -13.18 35.44
N GLU A 64 -7.41 -11.94 35.65
CA GLU A 64 -7.27 -11.33 36.99
C GLU A 64 -8.64 -11.16 37.67
N LEU A 65 -9.67 -10.76 36.91
CA LEU A 65 -11.05 -10.66 37.41
C LEU A 65 -11.63 -12.03 37.78
N ALA A 66 -11.35 -13.07 37.00
CA ALA A 66 -11.80 -14.44 37.28
C ALA A 66 -11.20 -15.01 38.59
N GLN A 67 -9.99 -14.59 38.94
CA GLN A 67 -9.29 -15.00 40.18
C GLN A 67 -9.67 -14.16 41.41
N THR A 68 -10.40 -13.05 41.23
CA THR A 68 -10.72 -12.14 42.35
C THR A 68 -11.92 -12.66 43.17
N PRO A 69 -11.75 -12.93 44.48
CA PRO A 69 -12.84 -13.36 45.34
C PRO A 69 -13.92 -12.27 45.46
N ASN A 70 -15.19 -12.68 45.43
CA ASN A 70 -16.40 -11.84 45.39
C ASN A 70 -16.66 -11.03 44.10
N ARG A 71 -15.83 -11.16 43.04
CA ARG A 71 -16.04 -10.50 41.72
C ARG A 71 -16.28 -8.98 41.75
N LEU A 72 -15.97 -8.30 42.86
CA LEU A 72 -16.05 -6.84 42.93
C LEU A 72 -14.75 -6.29 42.31
N PRO A 73 -14.84 -5.50 41.22
CA PRO A 73 -13.65 -4.99 40.55
C PRO A 73 -12.89 -4.08 41.51
N ARG A 74 -11.66 -4.46 41.85
CA ARG A 74 -10.81 -3.59 42.64
C ARG A 74 -10.24 -2.54 41.70
N GLU A 75 -10.54 -1.26 41.96
CA GLU A 75 -10.18 -0.12 41.10
C GLU A 75 -8.69 -0.13 40.69
N HIS A 76 -7.80 -0.57 41.60
CA HIS A 76 -6.36 -0.69 41.35
C HIS A 76 -5.95 -1.76 40.32
N ILE A 77 -6.82 -2.74 40.04
CA ILE A 77 -6.60 -3.80 39.04
C ILE A 77 -7.10 -3.31 37.68
N VAL A 78 -8.32 -2.77 37.67
CA VAL A 78 -9.02 -2.42 36.43
C VAL A 78 -8.47 -1.14 35.81
N ALA A 79 -8.24 -0.09 36.59
CA ALA A 79 -7.87 1.22 36.06
C ALA A 79 -6.54 1.20 35.28
N PRO A 80 -5.46 0.53 35.72
CA PRO A 80 -4.21 0.46 34.95
C PRO A 80 -4.38 -0.28 33.62
N LYS A 81 -5.17 -1.36 33.60
CA LYS A 81 -5.42 -2.14 32.37
C LYS A 81 -6.25 -1.33 31.38
N LEU A 82 -7.30 -0.64 31.84
CA LEU A 82 -8.10 0.25 31.01
C LEU A 82 -7.24 1.37 30.40
N ALA A 83 -6.35 1.99 31.18
CA ALA A 83 -5.43 3.02 30.65
C ALA A 83 -4.53 2.48 29.53
N ILE A 84 -4.04 1.24 29.66
CA ILE A 84 -3.27 0.58 28.60
C ILE A 84 -4.14 0.30 27.37
N MET A 85 -5.38 -0.14 27.56
CA MET A 85 -6.32 -0.40 26.47
C MET A 85 -6.63 0.90 25.69
N ASP A 86 -6.87 2.01 26.39
CA ASP A 86 -7.09 3.32 25.81
C ASP A 86 -5.87 3.80 25.01
N GLU A 87 -4.66 3.61 25.55
CA GLU A 87 -3.40 3.90 24.84
C GLU A 87 -3.29 3.06 23.54
N CYS A 88 -3.63 1.77 23.60
CA CYS A 88 -3.59 0.91 22.42
C CYS A 88 -4.59 1.36 21.35
N LEU A 89 -5.82 1.74 21.76
CA LEU A 89 -6.83 2.27 20.84
C LEU A 89 -6.39 3.60 20.22
N ALA A 90 -5.80 4.51 21.00
CA ALA A 90 -5.24 5.75 20.47
C ALA A 90 -4.11 5.52 19.46
N ASN A 91 -3.26 4.52 19.70
CA ASN A 91 -2.22 4.13 18.74
C ASN A 91 -2.81 3.52 17.46
N LEU A 92 -3.85 2.70 17.57
CA LEU A 92 -4.58 2.18 16.42
C LEU A 92 -5.24 3.30 15.60
N ASP A 93 -5.82 4.30 16.25
CA ASP A 93 -6.38 5.49 15.59
C ASP A 93 -5.30 6.30 14.85
N ALA A 94 -4.10 6.39 15.43
CA ALA A 94 -2.96 7.00 14.75
C ALA A 94 -2.54 6.18 13.51
N VAL A 95 -2.54 4.85 13.59
CA VAL A 95 -2.26 3.97 12.42
C VAL A 95 -3.32 4.19 11.34
N ILE A 96 -4.60 4.16 11.66
CA ILE A 96 -5.69 4.43 10.71
C ILE A 96 -5.52 5.80 10.05
N SER A 97 -5.20 6.84 10.82
CA SER A 97 -4.96 8.19 10.30
C SER A 97 -3.78 8.23 9.31
N LYS A 98 -2.70 7.49 9.59
CA LYS A 98 -1.57 7.34 8.68
C LYS A 98 -1.95 6.56 7.41
N LEU A 99 -2.73 5.48 7.52
CA LEU A 99 -3.24 4.73 6.36
C LEU A 99 -4.13 5.61 5.47
N GLN A 100 -5.03 6.40 6.05
CA GLN A 100 -5.82 7.38 5.30
C GLN A 100 -4.94 8.40 4.56
N LYS A 101 -3.81 8.81 5.15
CA LYS A 101 -2.83 9.68 4.48
C LYS A 101 -2.16 8.96 3.30
N GLN A 102 -1.75 7.71 3.47
CA GLN A 102 -1.17 6.91 2.37
C GLN A 102 -2.17 6.69 1.25
N PHE A 103 -3.43 6.37 1.56
CA PHE A 103 -4.48 6.22 0.55
C PHE A 103 -4.70 7.51 -0.24
N ARG A 104 -4.75 8.67 0.43
CA ARG A 104 -4.84 9.97 -0.27
C ARG A 104 -3.64 10.22 -1.18
N ARG A 105 -2.43 9.85 -0.75
CA ARG A 105 -1.23 9.96 -1.58
C ARG A 105 -1.30 9.04 -2.82
N LEU A 106 -1.76 7.80 -2.65
CA LEU A 106 -2.00 6.86 -3.74
C LEU A 106 -2.92 7.45 -4.82
N ASN A 107 -4.07 8.00 -4.40
CA ASN A 107 -5.01 8.66 -5.33
C ASN A 107 -4.36 9.83 -6.07
N SER A 108 -3.64 10.70 -5.34
CA SER A 108 -2.96 11.86 -5.94
C SER A 108 -1.88 11.46 -6.95
N LEU A 109 -1.20 10.34 -6.74
CA LEU A 109 -0.22 9.79 -7.69
C LEU A 109 -0.90 9.28 -8.97
N VAL A 110 -2.05 8.61 -8.84
CA VAL A 110 -2.87 8.19 -10.00
C VAL A 110 -3.38 9.40 -10.78
N GLU A 111 -3.92 10.42 -10.11
CA GLU A 111 -4.34 11.69 -10.75
C GLU A 111 -3.16 12.40 -11.45
N THR A 112 -1.96 12.29 -10.88
CA THR A 112 -0.73 12.83 -11.49
C THR A 112 -0.37 12.06 -12.76
N LEU A 113 -0.50 10.73 -12.78
CA LEU A 113 -0.32 9.90 -13.97
C LEU A 113 -1.34 10.25 -15.07
N GLU A 114 -2.60 10.47 -14.71
CA GLU A 114 -3.64 10.96 -15.65
C GLU A 114 -3.29 12.34 -16.22
N THR A 115 -2.77 13.24 -15.38
CA THR A 115 -2.31 14.56 -15.84
C THR A 115 -1.16 14.41 -16.85
N VAL A 116 -0.21 13.50 -16.58
CA VAL A 116 0.89 13.20 -17.52
C VAL A 116 0.35 12.67 -18.85
N LEU A 117 -0.66 11.81 -18.84
CA LEU A 117 -1.34 11.31 -20.04
C LEU A 117 -1.90 12.45 -20.88
N VAL A 118 -2.64 13.36 -20.24
CA VAL A 118 -3.27 14.51 -20.90
C VAL A 118 -2.22 15.47 -21.48
N GLU A 119 -1.14 15.74 -20.74
CA GLU A 119 -0.04 16.56 -21.23
C GLU A 119 0.67 15.93 -22.44
N ALA A 120 0.97 14.64 -22.35
CA ALA A 120 1.62 13.90 -23.42
C ALA A 120 0.75 13.85 -24.68
N HIS A 121 -0.57 13.60 -24.52
CA HIS A 121 -1.51 13.61 -25.62
C HIS A 121 -1.51 14.96 -26.35
N LYS A 122 -1.54 16.08 -25.61
CA LYS A 122 -1.49 17.43 -26.19
C LYS A 122 -0.18 17.70 -26.94
N ALA A 123 0.95 17.21 -26.43
CA ALA A 123 2.27 17.55 -26.97
C ALA A 123 2.77 16.59 -28.08
N LYS A 124 2.36 15.32 -28.03
CA LYS A 124 2.87 14.24 -28.89
C LYS A 124 1.78 13.60 -29.76
N GLY A 125 0.51 13.85 -29.46
CA GLY A 125 -0.63 13.26 -30.16
C GLY A 125 -1.06 11.91 -29.60
N TRP A 126 -2.26 11.47 -30.00
CA TRP A 126 -2.89 10.26 -29.47
C TRP A 126 -2.11 8.99 -29.84
N GLN A 127 -1.60 8.93 -31.06
CA GLN A 127 -0.85 7.77 -31.56
C GLN A 127 0.34 7.43 -30.66
N TRP A 128 1.12 8.45 -30.26
CA TRP A 128 2.26 8.27 -29.35
C TRP A 128 1.84 7.75 -27.96
N VAL A 129 0.69 8.20 -27.46
CA VAL A 129 0.20 7.84 -26.14
C VAL A 129 -0.39 6.42 -26.09
N HIS A 130 -1.10 6.03 -27.15
CA HIS A 130 -1.89 4.80 -27.21
C HIS A 130 -1.10 3.62 -27.82
N GLU A 131 -0.40 3.86 -28.93
CA GLU A 131 0.20 2.79 -29.76
C GLU A 131 1.67 2.57 -29.47
N GLU A 132 2.43 3.62 -29.15
CA GLU A 132 3.87 3.50 -28.94
C GLU A 132 4.19 2.97 -27.53
N PRO A 133 5.05 1.95 -27.41
CA PRO A 133 5.57 1.54 -26.11
C PRO A 133 6.34 2.69 -25.45
N LEU A 134 6.08 2.91 -24.17
CA LEU A 134 6.78 3.90 -23.36
C LEU A 134 8.19 3.41 -23.02
N TRP A 135 8.40 2.12 -22.78
CA TRP A 135 9.74 1.54 -22.62
C TRP A 135 9.90 0.26 -23.42
N VAL A 136 9.26 -0.82 -22.95
CA VAL A 136 9.40 -2.14 -23.57
C VAL A 136 8.14 -2.51 -24.35
N THR A 137 7.02 -2.76 -23.66
CA THR A 137 5.80 -3.24 -24.30
C THR A 137 4.56 -2.43 -23.98
N TRP A 138 4.53 -1.72 -22.84
CA TRP A 138 3.37 -0.94 -22.44
C TRP A 138 3.42 0.49 -22.96
N SER A 139 2.32 0.95 -23.56
CA SER A 139 2.12 2.36 -23.90
C SER A 139 1.82 3.21 -22.66
N LEU A 140 1.94 4.53 -22.79
CA LEU A 140 1.66 5.46 -21.68
C LEU A 140 0.22 5.31 -21.17
N GLU A 141 -0.75 5.22 -22.08
CA GLU A 141 -2.15 5.01 -21.69
C GLU A 141 -2.32 3.73 -20.88
N LYS A 142 -1.69 2.63 -21.32
CA LYS A 142 -1.81 1.35 -20.64
C LYS A 142 -1.28 1.42 -19.21
N PHE A 143 -0.14 2.05 -18.98
CA PHE A 143 0.35 2.30 -17.62
C PHE A 143 -0.67 3.06 -16.78
N VAL A 144 -1.16 4.18 -17.29
CA VAL A 144 -2.07 5.06 -16.53
C VAL A 144 -3.38 4.36 -16.19
N VAL A 145 -4.01 3.70 -17.17
CA VAL A 145 -5.28 3.00 -17.00
C VAL A 145 -5.13 1.83 -16.04
N SER A 146 -4.13 0.98 -16.25
CA SER A 146 -3.94 -0.18 -15.39
C SER A 146 -3.56 0.25 -13.96
N THR A 147 -2.69 1.25 -13.79
CA THR A 147 -2.27 1.68 -12.44
C THR A 147 -3.42 2.26 -11.63
N ALA A 148 -4.46 2.82 -12.27
CA ALA A 148 -5.65 3.30 -11.58
C ALA A 148 -6.41 2.18 -10.83
N ASP A 149 -6.32 0.93 -11.29
CA ASP A 149 -7.00 -0.21 -10.68
C ASP A 149 -6.49 -0.51 -9.25
N ILE A 150 -5.28 -0.06 -8.91
CA ILE A 150 -4.71 -0.25 -7.56
C ILE A 150 -5.48 0.49 -6.47
N VAL A 151 -6.22 1.56 -6.81
CA VAL A 151 -6.92 2.38 -5.80
C VAL A 151 -8.02 1.57 -5.10
N VAL A 152 -8.73 0.72 -5.82
CA VAL A 152 -9.87 -0.05 -5.30
C VAL A 152 -9.50 -1.00 -4.16
N PRO A 153 -8.51 -1.91 -4.31
CA PRO A 153 -8.13 -2.84 -3.25
C PRO A 153 -7.61 -2.12 -2.00
N TYR A 154 -6.85 -1.02 -2.15
CA TYR A 154 -6.39 -0.21 -1.01
C TYR A 154 -7.52 0.55 -0.32
N HIS A 155 -8.53 1.03 -1.06
CA HIS A 155 -9.73 1.61 -0.46
C HIS A 155 -10.49 0.57 0.39
N ARG A 156 -10.64 -0.67 -0.12
CA ARG A 156 -11.28 -1.76 0.62
C ARG A 156 -10.49 -2.13 1.87
N ALA A 157 -9.16 -2.25 1.74
CA ALA A 157 -8.27 -2.51 2.86
C ALA A 157 -8.38 -1.43 3.95
N LEU A 158 -8.40 -0.14 3.57
CA LEU A 158 -8.57 0.97 4.51
C LEU A 158 -9.85 0.83 5.35
N ASN A 159 -10.99 0.68 4.65
CA ASN A 159 -12.29 0.56 5.30
C ASN A 159 -12.38 -0.69 6.16
N PHE A 160 -11.70 -1.76 5.76
CA PHE A 160 -11.61 -2.99 6.54
C PHE A 160 -10.86 -2.77 7.87
N HIS A 161 -9.70 -2.12 7.83
CA HIS A 161 -8.94 -1.78 9.05
C HIS A 161 -9.72 -0.85 9.98
N ILE A 162 -10.42 0.16 9.43
CA ILE A 162 -11.30 1.04 10.21
C ILE A 162 -12.36 0.22 10.96
N LYS A 163 -13.06 -0.67 10.25
CA LYS A 163 -14.09 -1.53 10.86
C LYS A 163 -13.52 -2.42 11.97
N ILE A 164 -12.33 -2.98 11.77
CA ILE A 164 -11.67 -3.79 12.82
C ILE A 164 -11.43 -2.95 14.08
N VAL A 165 -10.86 -1.74 13.94
CA VAL A 165 -10.60 -0.86 15.09
C VAL A 165 -11.91 -0.48 15.77
N ASP A 166 -12.96 -0.14 15.02
CA ASP A 166 -14.25 0.22 15.57
C ASP A 166 -14.90 -0.93 16.37
N THR A 167 -14.83 -2.17 15.88
CA THR A 167 -15.26 -3.37 16.62
C THR A 167 -14.51 -3.52 17.95
N LEU A 168 -13.24 -3.14 17.97
CA LEU A 168 -12.39 -3.23 19.15
C LEU A 168 -12.53 -2.06 20.10
N ARG A 169 -13.29 -0.99 19.79
CA ARG A 169 -13.48 0.12 20.75
C ARG A 169 -14.30 -0.28 21.96
N SER A 170 -15.19 -1.26 21.83
CA SER A 170 -15.99 -1.71 22.97
C SER A 170 -15.08 -2.43 23.97
N HIS A 171 -15.03 -1.95 25.22
CA HIS A 171 -14.30 -2.62 26.29
C HIS A 171 -14.96 -3.95 26.71
N SER A 172 -16.16 -4.23 26.22
CA SER A 172 -16.88 -5.49 26.41
C SER A 172 -16.74 -6.45 25.23
N THR A 173 -15.89 -6.14 24.23
CA THR A 173 -15.63 -7.06 23.11
C THR A 173 -15.06 -8.38 23.63
N PRO A 174 -15.71 -9.53 23.37
CA PRO A 174 -15.23 -10.84 23.81
C PRO A 174 -13.82 -11.17 23.30
N PHE A 175 -13.10 -12.02 24.03
CA PHE A 175 -11.76 -12.48 23.66
C PHE A 175 -11.71 -13.09 22.26
N GLU A 176 -12.65 -13.98 21.92
CA GLU A 176 -12.68 -14.63 20.60
C GLU A 176 -12.89 -13.64 19.46
N GLU A 177 -13.69 -12.59 19.69
CA GLU A 177 -13.88 -11.52 18.71
C GLU A 177 -12.61 -10.68 18.55
N SER A 178 -11.92 -10.38 19.66
CA SER A 178 -10.63 -9.69 19.65
C SER A 178 -9.52 -10.49 18.92
N LYS A 179 -9.50 -11.81 19.13
CA LYS A 179 -8.56 -12.74 18.47
C LYS A 179 -8.88 -12.90 16.98
N ASN A 180 -10.17 -12.94 16.63
CA ASN A 180 -10.59 -12.95 15.23
C ASN A 180 -10.20 -11.65 14.51
N ALA A 181 -10.41 -10.50 15.16
CA ALA A 181 -9.98 -9.20 14.66
C ALA A 181 -8.47 -9.15 14.39
N LEU A 182 -7.65 -9.71 15.28
CA LEU A 182 -6.20 -9.85 15.08
C LEU A 182 -5.84 -10.68 13.83
N ARG A 183 -6.51 -11.83 13.64
CA ARG A 183 -6.28 -12.68 12.46
C ARG A 183 -6.68 -11.97 11.17
N GLN A 184 -7.84 -11.32 11.19
CA GLN A 184 -8.36 -10.56 10.06
C GLN A 184 -7.44 -9.39 9.70
N TRP A 185 -6.91 -8.67 10.69
CA TRP A 185 -5.98 -7.56 10.49
C TRP A 185 -4.76 -7.97 9.66
N VAL A 186 -4.14 -9.11 10.00
CA VAL A 186 -2.94 -9.61 9.31
C VAL A 186 -3.27 -10.18 7.93
N ALA A 187 -4.46 -10.76 7.74
CA ALA A 187 -4.81 -11.44 6.50
C ALA A 187 -4.85 -10.53 5.27
N GLN A 188 -5.11 -9.22 5.45
CA GLN A 188 -5.18 -8.22 4.38
C GLN A 188 -5.82 -8.75 3.07
N PRO A 189 -7.04 -9.32 3.12
CA PRO A 189 -7.57 -10.18 2.05
C PRO A 189 -7.70 -9.48 0.69
N TRP A 190 -7.86 -8.15 0.69
CA TRP A 190 -7.99 -7.37 -0.53
C TRP A 190 -6.65 -7.04 -1.21
N LEU A 191 -5.52 -7.29 -0.56
CA LEU A 191 -4.18 -6.96 -1.08
C LEU A 191 -3.36 -8.20 -1.46
N GLN A 192 -3.82 -9.42 -1.11
CA GLN A 192 -3.07 -10.65 -1.39
C GLN A 192 -2.96 -10.95 -2.90
N GLU A 193 -4.03 -10.73 -3.65
CA GLU A 193 -4.07 -10.98 -5.09
C GLU A 193 -4.10 -9.69 -5.91
N ASP A 194 -4.66 -8.62 -5.34
CA ASP A 194 -4.87 -7.34 -6.03
C ASP A 194 -3.92 -6.21 -5.59
N GLY A 195 -2.93 -6.53 -4.73
CA GLY A 195 -1.98 -5.55 -4.17
C GLY A 195 -0.85 -5.17 -5.12
N TRP A 196 -0.02 -4.20 -4.69
CA TRP A 196 1.16 -3.78 -5.45
C TRP A 196 2.13 -4.93 -5.73
N GLU A 197 2.54 -5.67 -4.70
CA GLU A 197 3.48 -6.79 -4.87
C GLU A 197 2.92 -7.87 -5.80
N ALA A 198 1.62 -8.16 -5.71
CA ALA A 198 0.98 -9.24 -6.46
C ALA A 198 0.84 -8.95 -7.97
N ILE A 199 0.60 -7.70 -8.35
CA ILE A 199 0.30 -7.33 -9.74
C ILE A 199 1.39 -6.45 -10.35
N TRP A 200 1.92 -5.50 -9.58
CA TRP A 200 2.66 -4.36 -10.13
C TRP A 200 4.17 -4.47 -10.03
N GLU A 201 4.69 -5.14 -9.01
CA GLU A 201 6.14 -5.20 -8.78
C GLU A 201 6.89 -5.82 -9.96
N ASP A 202 6.52 -7.05 -10.34
CA ASP A 202 7.14 -7.76 -11.46
C ASP A 202 6.90 -7.03 -12.80
N ILE A 203 5.70 -6.46 -13.00
CA ILE A 203 5.37 -5.72 -14.23
C ILE A 203 6.25 -4.46 -14.34
N CYS A 204 6.41 -3.71 -13.25
CA CYS A 204 7.22 -2.50 -13.24
C CYS A 204 8.71 -2.83 -13.39
N GLU A 205 9.21 -3.88 -12.74
CA GLU A 205 10.59 -4.32 -12.92
C GLU A 205 10.86 -4.69 -14.38
N ALA A 206 9.98 -5.49 -14.98
CA ALA A 206 10.10 -5.90 -16.38
C ALA A 206 9.96 -4.74 -17.37
N GLU A 207 9.02 -3.82 -17.16
CA GLU A 207 8.73 -2.75 -18.13
C GLU A 207 9.58 -1.49 -17.93
N VAL A 208 10.04 -1.19 -16.72
CA VAL A 208 10.73 0.08 -16.40
C VAL A 208 12.22 -0.12 -16.14
N GLU A 209 12.60 -1.20 -15.44
CA GLU A 209 13.97 -1.38 -14.96
C GLU A 209 14.86 -2.13 -15.96
N SER A 210 14.29 -3.02 -16.77
CA SER A 210 15.00 -3.77 -17.83
C SER A 210 15.68 -2.90 -18.90
N MET A 211 15.27 -1.64 -19.07
CA MET A 211 15.91 -0.67 -19.96
C MET A 211 17.12 0.07 -19.35
N THR A 212 17.33 -0.07 -18.04
CA THR A 212 18.35 0.69 -17.30
C THR A 212 19.70 -0.04 -17.21
N LEU A 213 19.73 -1.34 -17.53
CA LEU A 213 20.90 -2.22 -17.51
C LEU A 213 21.47 -2.42 -18.94
#